data_AF-A0A949SI04-F1
#
_entry.id   AF-A0A949SI04-F1
#
_cell.length_a   1.000
_cell.length_b   1.000
_cell.length_c   1.000
_cell.angle_alpha   90.00
_cell.angle_beta   90.00
_cell.angle_gamma   90.00
#
_symmetry.space_group_name_H-M   'P 1'
#
loop_
_entity.id
_entity.type
_entity.pdbx_description
1 polymer ?
#
loop_
_entity_poly.entity_id
_entity_poly.type
_entity_poly.pdbx_seq_one_letter_code
_entity_poly.pdbx_strand_id
1 'polypeptide(L)'
;MSVQFKSPSSSERGFGERLSRSLEYLSFKARSHNAIASYELVERVLSEQRKYVMYREMFPAEWKRSRASLYRRGYYTRYSERVNELFNLVNENCFPLLEFAYDDPENEFEKFAIPPMNVDLCCEEIYFENLKVSYAAALIFCVPDEAWDFLNHRFNLSRSDFPEIVADPHPNVWDGKNGWLLGELLRLVDHSTGNPWLDSNYCQTADWYDWDRETIAGLTAEYEAANEVFEKLNVLDEMIEVDPGKMLRALIDFWNTGKHPGLVLPSPPASENHL
;
A
#
# COMPACT_ATOMS: atom_id res chain seq x y z
N MET A 1 -40.69 39.94 7.69
CA MET A 1 -40.42 39.56 6.29
C MET A 1 -40.04 38.10 6.26
N SER A 2 -40.98 37.23 5.91
CA SER A 2 -40.83 35.78 5.88
C SER A 2 -40.52 35.34 4.46
N VAL A 3 -39.31 34.83 4.23
CA VAL A 3 -38.91 34.24 2.94
C VAL A 3 -39.57 32.86 2.85
N GLN A 4 -40.61 32.76 2.02
CA GLN A 4 -41.20 31.47 1.65
C GLN A 4 -40.24 30.74 0.71
N PHE A 5 -39.64 29.65 1.18
CA PHE A 5 -39.04 28.65 0.30
C PHE A 5 -40.15 27.97 -0.50
N LYS A 6 -40.32 28.37 -1.77
CA LYS A 6 -41.11 27.60 -2.73
C LYS A 6 -40.35 26.32 -3.05
N SER A 7 -40.86 25.19 -2.58
CA SER A 7 -40.52 23.88 -3.13
C SER A 7 -40.93 23.84 -4.63
N PRO A 8 -40.06 23.40 -5.56
CA PRO A 8 -40.40 23.37 -6.98
C PRO A 8 -41.58 22.42 -7.23
N SER A 9 -42.59 22.90 -7.96
CA SER A 9 -43.72 22.09 -8.41
C SER A 9 -43.26 20.93 -9.30
N SER A 10 -43.88 19.76 -9.13
CA SER A 10 -43.59 18.52 -9.87
C SER A 10 -43.72 18.60 -11.40
N SER A 11 -44.22 19.72 -11.93
CA SER A 11 -44.46 19.95 -13.36
C SER A 11 -43.25 20.47 -14.16
N GLU A 12 -42.12 20.80 -13.52
CA GLU A 12 -40.93 21.35 -14.20
C GLU A 12 -39.82 20.31 -14.49
N ARG A 13 -40.04 19.04 -14.16
CA ARG A 13 -39.03 18.00 -14.33
C ARG A 13 -39.20 17.30 -15.67
N GLY A 14 -38.13 17.24 -16.46
CA GLY A 14 -38.11 16.57 -17.76
C GLY A 14 -38.55 15.10 -17.65
N PHE A 15 -39.15 14.56 -18.71
CA PHE A 15 -39.66 13.18 -18.72
C PHE A 15 -38.60 12.14 -18.29
N GLY A 16 -37.35 12.32 -18.74
CA GLY A 16 -36.23 11.46 -18.32
C GLY A 16 -35.93 11.50 -16.82
N GLU A 17 -35.99 12.68 -16.20
CA GLU A 17 -35.77 12.84 -14.75
C GLU A 17 -36.91 12.18 -13.96
N ARG A 18 -38.16 12.33 -14.41
CA ARG A 18 -39.31 11.66 -13.81
C ARG A 18 -39.23 10.14 -13.92
N LEU A 19 -38.81 9.62 -15.06
CA LEU A 19 -38.65 8.19 -15.29
C LEU A 19 -37.52 7.63 -14.39
N SER A 20 -36.37 8.30 -14.35
CA SER A 20 -35.24 7.93 -13.48
C SER A 20 -35.65 7.88 -12.01
N ARG A 21 -36.30 8.94 -11.49
CA ARG A 21 -36.80 8.94 -10.09
C ARG A 21 -37.85 7.88 -9.81
N SER A 22 -38.69 7.56 -10.79
CA SER A 22 -39.69 6.49 -10.66
C SER A 22 -39.02 5.12 -10.59
N LEU A 23 -37.98 4.88 -11.39
CA LEU A 23 -37.18 3.65 -11.36
C LEU A 23 -36.38 3.52 -10.05
N GLU A 24 -35.81 4.61 -9.54
CA GLU A 24 -35.16 4.65 -8.23
C GLU A 24 -36.15 4.33 -7.11
N TYR A 25 -37.32 4.96 -7.10
CA TYR A 25 -38.35 4.70 -6.10
C TYR A 25 -38.88 3.26 -6.16
N LEU A 26 -39.11 2.72 -7.36
CA LEU A 26 -39.54 1.33 -7.53
C LEU A 26 -38.44 0.35 -7.08
N SER A 27 -37.17 0.64 -7.38
CA SER A 27 -36.03 -0.15 -6.91
C SER A 27 -35.90 -0.11 -5.39
N PHE A 28 -36.07 1.07 -4.78
CA PHE A 28 -36.12 1.24 -3.33
C PHE A 28 -37.25 0.41 -2.73
N LYS A 29 -38.49 0.57 -3.21
CA LYS A 29 -39.66 -0.13 -2.70
C LYS A 29 -39.57 -1.65 -2.86
N ALA A 30 -39.01 -2.14 -3.97
CA ALA A 30 -38.85 -3.56 -4.23
C ALA A 30 -37.77 -4.22 -3.34
N ARG A 31 -36.72 -3.48 -2.97
CA ARG A 31 -35.59 -4.01 -2.18
C ARG A 31 -35.73 -3.74 -0.68
N SER A 32 -36.46 -2.71 -0.28
CA SER A 32 -36.68 -2.25 1.10
C SER A 32 -37.85 -2.98 1.77
N HIS A 33 -37.81 -4.31 1.78
CA HIS A 33 -38.86 -5.16 2.33
C HIS A 33 -38.85 -5.21 3.86
N ASN A 34 -37.75 -4.77 4.49
CA ASN A 34 -37.62 -4.56 5.93
C ASN A 34 -36.66 -3.39 6.22
N ALA A 35 -36.57 -3.00 7.50
CA ALA A 35 -35.75 -1.87 7.93
C ALA A 35 -34.25 -2.05 7.65
N ILE A 36 -33.73 -3.28 7.77
CA ILE A 36 -32.32 -3.62 7.52
C ILE A 36 -31.99 -3.42 6.04
N ALA A 37 -32.78 -4.00 5.15
CA ALA A 37 -32.60 -3.86 3.70
C ALA A 37 -32.76 -2.40 3.23
N SER A 38 -33.60 -1.62 3.91
CA SER A 38 -33.73 -0.17 3.67
C SER A 38 -32.47 0.58 4.09
N TYR A 39 -31.93 0.25 5.26
CA TYR A 39 -30.70 0.83 5.80
C TYR A 39 -29.50 0.53 4.87
N GLU A 40 -29.28 -0.73 4.52
CA GLU A 40 -28.20 -1.17 3.62
C GLU A 40 -28.27 -0.48 2.25
N LEU A 41 -29.48 -0.27 1.73
CA LEU A 41 -29.66 0.44 0.47
C LEU A 41 -29.26 1.92 0.58
N VAL A 42 -29.64 2.59 1.67
CA VAL A 42 -29.29 4.00 1.93
C VAL A 42 -27.80 4.14 2.15
N GLU A 43 -27.20 3.27 2.97
CA GLU A 43 -25.76 3.23 3.22
C GLU A 43 -24.97 3.10 1.91
N ARG A 44 -25.38 2.17 1.04
CA ARG A 44 -24.76 1.99 -0.28
C ARG A 44 -24.88 3.23 -1.16
N VAL A 45 -26.04 3.88 -1.20
CA VAL A 45 -26.22 5.12 -1.97
C VAL A 45 -25.32 6.23 -1.42
N LEU A 46 -25.23 6.38 -0.10
CA LEU A 46 -24.37 7.38 0.54
C LEU A 46 -22.89 7.12 0.23
N SER A 47 -22.46 5.87 0.31
CA SER A 47 -21.11 5.45 -0.04
C SER A 47 -20.75 5.78 -1.49
N GLU A 48 -21.65 5.47 -2.42
CA GLU A 48 -21.46 5.79 -3.84
C GLU A 48 -21.37 7.32 -4.08
N GLN A 49 -22.18 8.11 -3.36
CA GLN A 49 -22.10 9.58 -3.41
C GLN A 49 -20.77 10.12 -2.83
N ARG A 50 -20.26 9.54 -1.75
CA ARG A 50 -18.95 9.93 -1.18
C ARG A 50 -17.83 9.68 -2.19
N LYS A 51 -17.85 8.52 -2.87
CA LYS A 51 -16.90 8.20 -3.95
C LYS A 51 -16.99 9.20 -5.12
N TYR A 52 -18.18 9.68 -5.49
CA TYR A 52 -18.30 10.74 -6.51
C TYR A 52 -17.73 12.09 -6.06
N VAL A 53 -17.92 12.47 -4.80
CA VAL A 53 -17.30 13.68 -4.24
C VAL A 53 -15.78 13.56 -4.31
N MET A 54 -15.24 12.42 -3.88
CA MET A 54 -13.80 12.16 -3.93
C MET A 54 -13.25 12.21 -5.36
N TYR A 55 -13.93 11.57 -6.33
CA TYR A 55 -13.54 11.64 -7.74
C TYR A 55 -13.48 13.10 -8.24
N ARG A 56 -14.48 13.91 -7.90
CA ARG A 56 -14.51 15.34 -8.28
C ARG A 56 -13.38 16.15 -7.67
N GLU A 57 -12.99 15.84 -6.44
CA GLU A 57 -11.97 16.57 -5.69
C GLU A 57 -10.56 16.19 -6.12
N MET A 58 -10.29 14.90 -6.30
CA MET A 58 -8.97 14.37 -6.60
C MET A 58 -8.63 14.43 -8.10
N PHE A 59 -9.61 14.16 -8.97
CA PHE A 59 -9.40 14.09 -10.42
C PHE A 59 -10.40 14.98 -11.17
N PRO A 60 -10.36 16.31 -10.98
CA PRO A 60 -11.38 17.23 -11.50
C PRO A 60 -11.40 17.32 -13.03
N ALA A 61 -10.29 17.07 -13.72
CA ALA A 61 -10.22 17.09 -15.17
C ALA A 61 -10.85 15.83 -15.77
N GLU A 62 -10.51 14.67 -15.20
CA GLU A 62 -11.02 13.34 -15.48
C GLU A 62 -12.54 13.30 -15.27
N TRP A 63 -13.01 13.83 -14.14
CA TRP A 63 -14.44 13.94 -13.85
C TRP A 63 -15.19 14.72 -14.93
N LYS A 64 -14.66 15.88 -15.35
CA LYS A 64 -15.30 16.74 -16.36
C LYS A 64 -15.32 16.11 -17.75
N ARG A 65 -14.26 15.38 -18.13
CA ARG A 65 -14.14 14.75 -19.46
C ARG A 65 -14.86 13.40 -19.55
N SER A 66 -15.07 12.74 -18.42
CA SER A 66 -15.62 11.38 -18.39
C SER A 66 -17.03 11.34 -18.98
N ARG A 67 -17.29 10.24 -19.68
CA ARG A 67 -18.59 9.90 -20.28
C ARG A 67 -19.23 8.68 -19.62
N ALA A 68 -18.59 8.13 -18.58
CA ALA A 68 -19.10 7.00 -17.83
C ALA A 68 -20.45 7.32 -17.20
N SER A 69 -21.33 6.32 -17.18
CA SER A 69 -22.65 6.45 -16.60
C SER A 69 -22.63 6.32 -15.08
N LEU A 70 -23.67 6.86 -14.45
CA LEU A 70 -23.93 6.64 -13.01
C LEU A 70 -24.67 5.32 -12.75
N TYR A 71 -24.80 4.46 -13.77
CA TYR A 71 -25.44 3.16 -13.63
C TYR A 71 -24.40 2.09 -13.35
N ARG A 72 -24.83 1.07 -12.59
CA ARG A 72 -24.06 -0.12 -12.27
C ARG A 72 -23.85 -0.98 -13.51
N ARG A 73 -22.71 -0.76 -14.14
CA ARG A 73 -22.21 -1.40 -15.37
C ARG A 73 -20.69 -1.31 -15.34
N GLY A 74 -20.02 -2.17 -16.10
CA GLY A 74 -18.56 -2.23 -16.12
C GLY A 74 -18.02 -3.51 -15.48
N TYR A 75 -16.74 -3.47 -15.11
CA TYR A 75 -16.02 -4.62 -14.58
C TYR A 75 -16.44 -4.93 -13.13
N TYR A 76 -16.52 -3.90 -12.28
CA TYR A 76 -17.02 -4.01 -10.91
C TYR A 76 -18.52 -3.71 -10.88
N THR A 77 -19.34 -4.74 -11.10
CA THR A 77 -20.77 -4.58 -11.40
C THR A 77 -21.60 -4.02 -10.24
N ARG A 78 -21.07 -4.02 -9.01
CA ARG A 78 -21.71 -3.39 -7.85
C ARG A 78 -21.59 -1.87 -7.80
N TYR A 79 -20.65 -1.32 -8.54
CA TYR A 79 -20.37 0.10 -8.58
C TYR A 79 -20.76 0.68 -9.95
N SER A 80 -21.03 1.99 -10.02
CA SER A 80 -21.25 2.63 -11.31
C SER A 80 -19.97 2.67 -12.16
N GLU A 81 -20.14 2.83 -13.48
CA GLU A 81 -18.99 3.04 -14.38
C GLU A 81 -18.11 4.22 -13.93
N ARG A 82 -18.72 5.26 -13.34
CA ARG A 82 -18.01 6.41 -12.78
C ARG A 82 -17.14 6.05 -11.57
N VAL A 83 -17.61 5.16 -10.71
CA VAL A 83 -16.81 4.67 -9.59
C VAL A 83 -15.73 3.70 -10.07
N ASN A 84 -16.00 2.89 -11.10
CA ASN A 84 -14.98 2.05 -11.73
C ASN A 84 -13.82 2.90 -12.28
N GLU A 85 -14.12 4.02 -12.96
CA GLU A 85 -13.09 4.97 -13.40
C GLU A 85 -12.27 5.53 -12.23
N LEU A 86 -12.92 5.85 -11.10
CA LEU A 86 -12.21 6.32 -9.91
C LEU A 86 -11.22 5.28 -9.38
N PHE A 87 -11.63 4.01 -9.30
CA PHE A 87 -10.74 2.93 -8.84
C PHE A 87 -9.53 2.78 -9.75
N ASN A 88 -9.73 2.85 -11.08
CA ASN A 88 -8.63 2.83 -12.03
C ASN A 88 -7.70 4.04 -11.87
N LEU A 89 -8.25 5.24 -11.66
CA LEU A 89 -7.43 6.44 -11.47
C LEU A 89 -6.59 6.38 -10.19
N VAL A 90 -7.15 5.87 -9.09
CA VAL A 90 -6.38 5.63 -7.86
C VAL A 90 -5.31 4.58 -8.11
N ASN A 91 -5.65 3.48 -8.81
CA ASN A 91 -4.69 2.45 -9.17
C ASN A 91 -3.50 2.98 -9.99
N GLU A 92 -3.78 3.83 -10.97
CA GLU A 92 -2.78 4.33 -11.92
C GLU A 92 -1.95 5.49 -11.35
N ASN A 93 -2.53 6.33 -10.49
CA ASN A 93 -1.92 7.60 -10.09
C ASN A 93 -1.58 7.70 -8.59
N CYS A 94 -1.98 6.72 -7.78
CA CYS A 94 -1.81 6.78 -6.32
C CYS A 94 -1.03 5.57 -5.80
N PHE A 95 -1.59 4.37 -5.94
CA PHE A 95 -0.98 3.10 -5.53
C PHE A 95 -1.74 1.95 -6.18
N PRO A 96 -1.14 0.76 -6.39
CA PRO A 96 -1.72 -0.32 -7.20
C PRO A 96 -2.90 -1.07 -6.55
N LEU A 97 -3.94 -0.34 -6.14
CA LEU A 97 -5.14 -0.84 -5.46
C LEU A 97 -5.75 -2.10 -6.09
N LEU A 98 -5.79 -2.19 -7.43
CA LEU A 98 -6.48 -3.24 -8.16
C LEU A 98 -5.66 -4.52 -8.30
N GLU A 99 -4.33 -4.45 -8.11
CA GLU A 99 -3.48 -5.64 -8.11
C GLU A 99 -3.77 -6.55 -6.91
N PHE A 100 -4.43 -6.00 -5.89
CA PHE A 100 -4.69 -6.65 -4.60
C PHE A 100 -6.16 -6.92 -4.31
N ALA A 101 -7.04 -6.64 -5.28
CA ALA A 101 -8.44 -7.02 -5.17
C ALA A 101 -8.54 -8.54 -5.42
N TYR A 102 -8.78 -9.32 -4.37
CA TYR A 102 -8.86 -10.78 -4.41
C TYR A 102 -10.18 -11.25 -5.06
N ASP A 103 -10.51 -12.54 -4.91
CA ASP A 103 -11.64 -13.26 -5.54
C ASP A 103 -13.04 -12.61 -5.44
N ASP A 104 -13.24 -11.58 -4.60
CA ASP A 104 -14.50 -10.80 -4.52
C ASP A 104 -14.29 -9.27 -4.51
N PRO A 105 -13.85 -8.69 -5.64
CA PRO A 105 -13.65 -7.25 -5.77
C PRO A 105 -14.98 -6.48 -5.65
N GLU A 106 -16.12 -7.17 -5.68
CA GLU A 106 -17.42 -6.56 -5.54
C GLU A 106 -17.74 -6.20 -4.07
N ASN A 107 -17.19 -6.92 -3.09
CA ASN A 107 -17.37 -6.63 -1.66
C ASN A 107 -16.24 -5.74 -1.08
N GLU A 108 -15.06 -5.76 -1.68
CA GLU A 108 -13.82 -5.18 -1.12
C GLU A 108 -13.62 -3.67 -1.34
N PHE A 109 -14.54 -2.98 -2.04
CA PHE A 109 -14.41 -1.53 -2.26
C PHE A 109 -15.44 -0.68 -1.51
N GLU A 110 -16.16 -1.26 -0.55
CA GLU A 110 -16.96 -0.45 0.37
C GLU A 110 -16.04 0.28 1.36
N LYS A 111 -15.12 -0.49 1.95
CA LYS A 111 -13.84 -0.10 2.55
C LYS A 111 -12.77 -0.99 1.92
N PHE A 112 -11.52 -0.55 1.86
CA PHE A 112 -10.44 -1.33 1.25
C PHE A 112 -9.30 -1.57 2.25
N ALA A 113 -8.56 -2.67 2.09
CA ALA A 113 -7.30 -2.89 2.78
C ALA A 113 -6.14 -2.62 1.82
N ILE A 114 -4.97 -2.32 2.38
CA ILE A 114 -3.72 -2.34 1.61
C ILE A 114 -3.01 -3.67 1.85
N PRO A 115 -2.39 -4.26 0.83
CA PRO A 115 -1.52 -5.42 1.01
C PRO A 115 -0.20 -5.04 1.70
N PRO A 116 0.53 -6.02 2.24
CA PRO A 116 1.94 -5.85 2.50
C PRO A 116 2.72 -5.67 1.19
N MET A 117 3.57 -4.64 1.10
CA MET A 117 4.59 -4.51 0.05
C MET A 117 5.88 -5.26 0.39
N ASN A 118 6.12 -5.47 1.69
CA ASN A 118 7.31 -6.16 2.17
C ASN A 118 7.12 -7.69 2.17
N VAL A 119 8.21 -8.43 2.30
CA VAL A 119 8.20 -9.90 2.36
C VAL A 119 7.45 -10.34 3.62
N ASP A 120 6.41 -11.16 3.47
CA ASP A 120 5.72 -11.74 4.62
C ASP A 120 6.52 -12.92 5.18
N LEU A 121 7.26 -12.68 6.27
CA LEU A 121 8.07 -13.70 6.94
C LEU A 121 7.25 -14.68 7.80
N CYS A 122 5.95 -14.46 7.97
CA CYS A 122 5.14 -15.19 8.94
C CYS A 122 4.32 -16.34 8.30
N CYS A 123 3.86 -16.19 7.06
CA CYS A 123 2.98 -17.19 6.44
C CYS A 123 3.43 -17.68 5.04
N GLU A 124 4.44 -17.09 4.41
CA GLU A 124 4.89 -17.45 3.06
C GLU A 124 6.25 -18.17 3.04
N GLU A 125 6.44 -19.04 2.05
CA GLU A 125 7.77 -19.59 1.76
C GLU A 125 8.66 -18.47 1.21
N ILE A 126 9.84 -18.29 1.80
CA ILE A 126 10.77 -17.25 1.38
C ILE A 126 11.55 -17.74 0.15
N TYR A 127 11.22 -17.20 -1.02
CA TYR A 127 11.97 -17.43 -2.25
C TYR A 127 13.17 -16.47 -2.33
N PHE A 128 14.28 -16.84 -1.70
CA PHE A 128 15.50 -16.03 -1.59
C PHE A 128 16.04 -15.53 -2.94
N GLU A 129 15.84 -16.27 -4.02
CA GLU A 129 16.28 -15.89 -5.38
C GLU A 129 15.55 -14.66 -5.91
N ASN A 130 14.36 -14.35 -5.39
CA ASN A 130 13.57 -13.18 -5.78
C ASN A 130 13.82 -11.97 -4.86
N LEU A 131 14.60 -12.15 -3.80
CA LEU A 131 14.89 -11.09 -2.84
C LEU A 131 16.05 -10.22 -3.30
N LYS A 132 16.00 -8.95 -2.86
CA LYS A 132 17.17 -8.07 -2.84
C LYS A 132 18.26 -8.71 -1.98
N VAL A 133 19.51 -8.62 -2.42
CA VAL A 133 20.64 -9.33 -1.79
C VAL A 133 20.89 -8.83 -0.37
N SER A 134 20.74 -7.53 -0.13
CA SER A 134 20.81 -6.94 1.20
C SER A 134 19.71 -7.44 2.13
N TYR A 135 18.49 -7.59 1.62
CA TYR A 135 17.38 -8.17 2.38
C TYR A 135 17.69 -9.62 2.77
N ALA A 136 18.09 -10.45 1.81
CA ALA A 136 18.50 -11.83 2.05
C ALA A 136 19.66 -11.92 3.06
N ALA A 137 20.63 -11.00 2.99
CA ALA A 137 21.73 -10.93 3.95
C ALA A 137 21.28 -10.54 5.36
N ALA A 138 20.27 -9.68 5.51
CA ALA A 138 19.72 -9.33 6.82
C ALA A 138 18.86 -10.46 7.42
N LEU A 139 18.32 -11.35 6.60
CA LEU A 139 17.56 -12.51 7.09
C LEU A 139 18.40 -13.51 7.90
N ILE A 140 19.73 -13.38 7.94
CA ILE A 140 20.59 -14.17 8.86
C ILE A 140 20.21 -14.01 10.33
N PHE A 141 19.50 -12.93 10.70
CA PHE A 141 19.05 -12.69 12.06
C PHE A 141 17.69 -13.32 12.38
N CYS A 142 16.87 -13.63 11.37
CA CYS A 142 15.50 -14.12 11.53
C CYS A 142 15.36 -15.60 11.12
N VAL A 143 15.94 -15.96 9.99
CA VAL A 143 15.92 -17.31 9.38
C VAL A 143 17.36 -17.71 8.99
N PRO A 144 18.23 -17.95 9.99
CA PRO A 144 19.67 -18.05 9.77
C PRO A 144 20.06 -19.18 8.83
N ASP A 145 19.42 -20.35 8.93
CA ASP A 145 19.85 -21.54 8.20
C ASP A 145 19.64 -21.35 6.69
N GLU A 146 18.45 -20.91 6.27
CA GLU A 146 18.13 -20.64 4.86
C GLU A 146 18.93 -19.46 4.30
N ALA A 147 19.09 -18.39 5.08
CA ALA A 147 19.86 -17.23 4.66
C ALA A 147 21.35 -17.57 4.45
N TRP A 148 21.96 -18.35 5.35
CA TRP A 148 23.34 -18.80 5.19
C TRP A 148 23.51 -19.77 4.02
N ASP A 149 22.54 -20.64 3.76
CA ASP A 149 22.55 -21.52 2.59
C ASP A 149 22.52 -20.71 1.29
N PHE A 150 21.66 -19.68 1.19
CA PHE A 150 21.64 -18.76 0.06
C PHE A 150 22.97 -18.03 -0.13
N LEU A 151 23.52 -17.45 0.94
CA LEU A 151 24.78 -16.70 0.91
C LEU A 151 25.97 -17.58 0.54
N ASN A 152 26.00 -18.82 1.04
CA ASN A 152 27.00 -19.80 0.68
C ASN A 152 26.89 -20.18 -0.81
N HIS A 153 25.67 -20.42 -1.31
CA HIS A 153 25.46 -20.74 -2.71
C HIS A 153 25.86 -19.59 -3.66
N ARG A 154 25.48 -18.35 -3.31
CA ARG A 154 25.70 -17.17 -4.15
C ARG A 154 27.14 -16.63 -4.08
N PHE A 155 27.73 -16.59 -2.89
CA PHE A 155 29.00 -15.90 -2.63
C PHE A 155 30.10 -16.80 -2.06
N ASN A 156 29.83 -18.10 -1.84
CA ASN A 156 30.77 -19.05 -1.23
C ASN A 156 31.27 -18.56 0.16
N LEU A 157 30.33 -18.02 0.95
CA LEU A 157 30.55 -17.59 2.33
C LEU A 157 30.08 -18.64 3.32
N SER A 158 30.89 -18.94 4.33
CA SER A 158 30.48 -19.81 5.44
C SER A 158 30.20 -19.01 6.71
N ARG A 159 29.19 -19.43 7.48
CA ARG A 159 28.90 -18.86 8.80
C ARG A 159 30.12 -18.82 9.72
N SER A 160 31.03 -19.81 9.61
CA SER A 160 32.25 -19.86 10.44
C SER A 160 33.27 -18.76 10.13
N ASP A 161 33.13 -18.06 9.00
CA ASP A 161 34.05 -16.98 8.59
C ASP A 161 33.74 -15.66 9.32
N PHE A 162 32.63 -15.61 10.05
CA PHE A 162 32.09 -14.40 10.68
C PHE A 162 32.05 -14.50 12.20
N PRO A 163 31.99 -13.35 12.91
CA PRO A 163 31.77 -13.33 14.34
C PRO A 163 30.46 -14.03 14.74
N GLU A 164 30.41 -14.53 15.97
CA GLU A 164 29.17 -15.05 16.54
C GLU A 164 28.11 -13.94 16.60
N ILE A 165 26.90 -14.26 16.12
CA ILE A 165 25.75 -13.36 16.14
C ILE A 165 25.09 -13.49 17.51
N VAL A 166 24.98 -12.36 18.22
CA VAL A 166 24.25 -12.31 19.49
C VAL A 166 22.75 -12.45 19.20
N ALA A 167 22.03 -13.21 20.02
CA ALA A 167 20.60 -13.46 19.82
C ALA A 167 19.77 -12.17 19.86
N ASP A 168 20.06 -11.28 20.82
CA ASP A 168 19.38 -10.00 20.97
C ASP A 168 20.21 -8.86 20.34
N PRO A 169 19.61 -8.01 19.48
CA PRO A 169 20.30 -6.89 18.88
C PRO A 169 20.65 -5.84 19.93
N HIS A 170 21.75 -5.12 19.70
CA HIS A 170 22.08 -3.98 20.54
C HIS A 170 21.01 -2.87 20.43
N PRO A 171 20.58 -2.21 21.52
CA PRO A 171 19.46 -1.24 21.48
C PRO A 171 19.62 -0.10 20.46
N ASN A 172 20.86 0.34 20.21
CA ASN A 172 21.16 1.40 19.24
C ASN A 172 20.90 1.00 17.77
N VAL A 173 20.72 -0.28 17.47
CA VAL A 173 20.32 -0.74 16.13
C VAL A 173 19.02 -0.08 15.67
N TRP A 174 18.11 0.13 16.63
CA TRP A 174 16.77 0.68 16.40
C TRP A 174 16.70 2.20 16.51
N ASP A 175 17.81 2.88 16.85
CA ASP A 175 17.80 4.34 16.94
C ASP A 175 17.77 4.96 15.53
N GLY A 176 16.60 5.45 15.13
CA GLY A 176 16.38 6.11 13.84
C GLY A 176 17.24 7.35 13.61
N LYS A 177 17.91 7.90 14.64
CA LYS A 177 18.87 9.01 14.51
C LYS A 177 20.24 8.58 14.00
N ASN A 178 20.52 7.28 13.96
CA ASN A 178 21.80 6.78 13.46
C ASN A 178 21.91 6.86 11.92
N GLY A 179 20.80 7.17 11.21
CA GLY A 179 20.79 7.61 9.81
C GLY A 179 21.46 6.65 8.83
N TRP A 180 21.59 5.38 9.20
CA TRP A 180 22.39 4.42 8.46
C TRP A 180 21.53 3.37 7.77
N LEU A 181 21.88 3.07 6.52
CA LEU A 181 21.12 2.18 5.66
C LEU A 181 20.94 0.77 6.26
N LEU A 182 21.88 0.24 7.06
CA LEU A 182 21.62 -1.07 7.70
C LEU A 182 20.60 -0.97 8.83
N GLY A 183 20.47 0.17 9.50
CA GLY A 183 19.40 0.37 10.47
C GLY A 183 18.03 0.50 9.79
N GLU A 184 17.98 1.05 8.57
CA GLU A 184 16.78 1.02 7.73
C GLU A 184 16.47 -0.41 7.25
N LEU A 185 17.47 -1.14 6.76
CA LEU A 185 17.35 -2.54 6.36
C LEU A 185 16.81 -3.43 7.48
N LEU A 186 17.34 -3.29 8.70
CA LEU A 186 16.91 -4.10 9.83
C LEU A 186 15.50 -3.76 10.28
N ARG A 187 15.11 -2.47 10.26
CA ARG A 187 13.71 -2.08 10.53
C ARG A 187 12.75 -2.57 9.45
N LEU A 188 13.20 -2.64 8.21
CA LEU A 188 12.43 -3.23 7.12
C LEU A 188 12.20 -4.73 7.37
N VAL A 189 13.24 -5.50 7.70
CA VAL A 189 13.10 -6.93 8.03
C VAL A 189 12.24 -7.16 9.28
N ASP A 190 12.35 -6.28 10.27
CA ASP A 190 11.59 -6.34 11.53
C ASP A 190 10.15 -5.82 11.42
N HIS A 191 9.74 -5.28 10.27
CA HIS A 191 8.43 -4.64 10.09
C HIS A 191 8.17 -3.50 11.12
N SER A 192 9.19 -2.69 11.40
CA SER A 192 9.16 -1.58 12.37
C SER A 192 9.56 -0.23 11.76
N THR A 193 9.22 -0.03 10.49
CA THR A 193 9.56 1.18 9.74
C THR A 193 8.66 2.38 10.08
N GLY A 194 7.47 2.12 10.62
CA GLY A 194 6.40 3.09 10.83
C GLY A 194 5.54 3.31 9.58
N ASN A 195 5.83 2.61 8.48
CA ASN A 195 5.12 2.73 7.22
C ASN A 195 4.14 1.55 7.05
N PRO A 196 2.83 1.80 6.86
CA PRO A 196 1.83 0.75 6.86
C PRO A 196 1.98 -0.25 5.69
N TRP A 197 2.60 0.16 4.58
CA TRP A 197 2.88 -0.74 3.45
C TRP A 197 4.02 -1.71 3.73
N LEU A 198 4.99 -1.30 4.55
CA LEU A 198 6.18 -2.09 4.87
C LEU A 198 6.00 -2.95 6.12
N ASP A 199 5.16 -2.50 7.05
CA ASP A 199 5.00 -3.14 8.37
C ASP A 199 3.82 -4.13 8.43
N SER A 200 2.91 -4.09 7.45
CA SER A 200 1.80 -5.05 7.36
C SER A 200 2.28 -6.46 6.99
N ASN A 201 1.51 -7.49 7.36
CA ASN A 201 1.66 -8.89 6.92
C ASN A 201 0.29 -9.58 6.84
N TYR A 202 0.19 -10.73 6.17
CA TYR A 202 -1.07 -11.46 5.96
C TYR A 202 -1.57 -12.19 7.21
N CYS A 203 -0.71 -12.38 8.21
CA CYS A 203 -1.05 -13.10 9.44
C CYS A 203 -1.66 -12.18 10.51
N GLN A 204 -1.63 -10.86 10.28
CA GLN A 204 -2.31 -9.86 11.09
C GLN A 204 -3.68 -9.51 10.52
N THR A 205 -4.54 -8.94 11.37
CA THR A 205 -5.85 -8.44 10.90
C THR A 205 -5.61 -7.20 10.03
N ALA A 206 -6.08 -7.24 8.79
CA ALA A 206 -5.95 -6.12 7.87
C ALA A 206 -6.68 -4.88 8.38
N ASP A 207 -6.01 -3.73 8.27
CA ASP A 207 -6.63 -2.43 8.49
C ASP A 207 -7.53 -2.06 7.32
N TRP A 208 -8.78 -1.70 7.63
CA TRP A 208 -9.79 -1.31 6.64
C TRP A 208 -9.90 0.21 6.56
N TYR A 209 -9.54 0.75 5.40
CA TYR A 209 -9.50 2.17 5.09
C TYR A 209 -10.80 2.66 4.43
N ASP A 210 -11.17 3.90 4.75
CA ASP A 210 -12.32 4.57 4.16
C ASP A 210 -11.96 5.29 2.86
N TRP A 211 -12.97 5.46 2.00
CA TRP A 211 -12.84 6.21 0.75
C TRP A 211 -13.00 7.71 0.99
N ASP A 212 -11.90 8.37 1.33
CA ASP A 212 -11.81 9.83 1.41
C ASP A 212 -10.45 10.35 0.94
N ARG A 213 -10.40 11.65 0.67
CA ARG A 213 -9.22 12.30 0.10
C ARG A 213 -8.00 12.25 1.02
N GLU A 214 -8.19 12.41 2.32
CA GLU A 214 -7.08 12.45 3.29
C GLU A 214 -6.45 11.06 3.38
N THR A 215 -7.28 10.02 3.44
CA THR A 215 -6.85 8.62 3.45
C THR A 215 -6.08 8.26 2.18
N ILE A 216 -6.63 8.52 0.99
CA ILE A 216 -5.93 8.17 -0.27
C ILE A 216 -4.62 8.96 -0.39
N ALA A 217 -4.62 10.26 -0.12
CA ALA A 217 -3.41 11.08 -0.22
C ALA A 217 -2.33 10.66 0.80
N GLY A 218 -2.73 10.31 2.03
CA GLY A 218 -1.82 9.79 3.05
C GLY A 218 -1.21 8.46 2.63
N LEU A 219 -2.04 7.51 2.18
CA LEU A 219 -1.56 6.21 1.70
C LEU A 219 -0.69 6.32 0.45
N THR A 220 -0.96 7.27 -0.45
CA THR A 220 -0.08 7.57 -1.59
C THR A 220 1.28 8.04 -1.12
N ALA A 221 1.34 9.01 -0.19
CA ALA A 221 2.61 9.49 0.33
C ALA A 221 3.40 8.38 1.04
N GLU A 222 2.72 7.53 1.81
CA GLU A 222 3.35 6.37 2.44
C GLU A 222 3.80 5.33 1.40
N TYR A 223 3.05 5.12 0.32
CA TYR A 223 3.43 4.20 -0.76
C TYR A 223 4.68 4.70 -1.50
N GLU A 224 4.75 6.00 -1.81
CA GLU A 224 5.94 6.64 -2.40
C GLU A 224 7.14 6.53 -1.45
N ALA A 225 6.96 6.82 -0.17
CA ALA A 225 8.00 6.68 0.84
C ALA A 225 8.51 5.23 0.97
N ALA A 226 7.61 4.24 0.90
CA ALA A 226 7.97 2.83 0.93
C ALA A 226 8.86 2.45 -0.27
N ASN A 227 8.51 2.91 -1.47
CA ASN A 227 9.34 2.71 -2.66
C ASN A 227 10.71 3.38 -2.52
N GLU A 228 10.78 4.60 -1.96
CA GLU A 228 12.05 5.26 -1.69
C GLU A 228 12.95 4.47 -0.74
N VAL A 229 12.39 3.76 0.25
CA VAL A 229 13.17 2.88 1.13
C VAL A 229 13.82 1.77 0.31
N PHE A 230 13.06 1.06 -0.52
CA PHE A 230 13.62 0.01 -1.37
C PHE A 230 14.70 0.54 -2.33
N GLU A 231 14.49 1.73 -2.90
CA GLU A 231 15.49 2.36 -3.78
C GLU A 231 16.78 2.74 -3.04
N LYS A 232 16.68 3.26 -1.82
CA LYS A 232 17.86 3.57 -0.98
C LYS A 232 18.66 2.31 -0.65
N LEU A 233 17.99 1.18 -0.45
CA LEU A 233 18.62 -0.10 -0.14
C LEU A 233 19.33 -0.73 -1.34
N ASN A 234 19.07 -0.30 -2.58
CA ASN A 234 19.83 -0.75 -3.76
C ASN A 234 21.34 -0.50 -3.62
N VAL A 235 21.73 0.56 -2.90
CA VAL A 235 23.15 0.84 -2.60
C VAL A 235 23.78 -0.28 -1.77
N LEU A 236 23.02 -0.88 -0.85
CA LEU A 236 23.52 -2.00 -0.05
C LEU A 236 23.69 -3.26 -0.88
N ASP A 237 22.78 -3.51 -1.84
CA ASP A 237 22.92 -4.62 -2.77
C ASP A 237 24.23 -4.50 -3.55
N GLU A 238 24.51 -3.33 -4.13
CA GLU A 238 25.76 -3.08 -4.85
C GLU A 238 26.99 -3.28 -3.95
N MET A 239 26.94 -2.79 -2.71
CA MET A 239 28.05 -2.94 -1.77
C MET A 239 28.29 -4.41 -1.38
N ILE A 240 27.23 -5.21 -1.21
CA ILE A 240 27.35 -6.63 -0.92
C ILE A 240 27.87 -7.38 -2.14
N GLU A 241 27.43 -7.04 -3.36
CA GLU A 241 27.94 -7.67 -4.58
C GLU A 241 29.43 -7.41 -4.80
N VAL A 242 29.95 -6.24 -4.39
CA VAL A 242 31.38 -5.91 -4.51
C VAL A 242 32.25 -6.62 -3.48
N ASP A 243 31.84 -6.65 -2.21
CA ASP A 243 32.59 -7.30 -1.13
C ASP A 243 31.63 -7.85 -0.06
N PRO A 244 31.05 -9.05 -0.30
CA PRO A 244 30.00 -9.58 0.55
C PRO A 244 30.55 -9.91 1.94
N GLY A 245 31.80 -10.40 2.03
CA GLY A 245 32.45 -10.69 3.31
C GLY A 245 32.63 -9.46 4.19
N LYS A 246 33.03 -8.32 3.61
CA LYS A 246 33.14 -7.06 4.36
C LYS A 246 31.78 -6.54 4.80
N MET A 247 30.78 -6.56 3.91
CA MET A 247 29.45 -6.05 4.22
C MET A 247 28.71 -6.88 5.25
N LEU A 248 28.76 -8.22 5.16
CA LEU A 248 28.16 -9.08 6.17
C LEU A 248 28.83 -8.91 7.53
N ARG A 249 30.17 -8.78 7.58
CA ARG A 249 30.86 -8.49 8.85
C ARG A 249 30.40 -7.17 9.44
N ALA A 250 30.26 -6.12 8.63
CA ALA A 250 29.75 -4.82 9.07
C ALA A 250 28.30 -4.90 9.58
N LEU A 251 27.44 -5.68 8.94
CA LEU A 251 26.06 -5.92 9.36
C LEU A 251 25.99 -6.65 10.70
N ILE A 252 26.78 -7.72 10.88
CA ILE A 252 26.87 -8.47 12.13
C ILE A 252 27.46 -7.61 13.25
N ASP A 253 28.51 -6.85 12.97
CA ASP A 253 29.12 -5.94 13.95
C ASP A 253 28.13 -4.84 14.38
N PHE A 254 27.33 -4.32 13.45
CA PHE A 254 26.28 -3.35 13.76
C PHE A 254 25.18 -3.97 14.63
N TRP A 255 24.69 -5.17 14.28
CA TRP A 255 23.74 -5.91 15.10
C TRP A 255 24.25 -6.14 16.53
N ASN A 256 25.48 -6.63 16.65
CA ASN A 256 26.08 -7.00 17.93
C ASN A 256 26.44 -5.79 18.81
N THR A 257 26.86 -4.67 18.22
CA THR A 257 27.45 -3.54 18.97
C THR A 257 26.68 -2.24 18.88
N GLY A 258 25.75 -2.12 17.93
CA GLY A 258 25.02 -0.89 17.63
C GLY A 258 25.91 0.27 17.19
N LYS A 259 27.17 0.01 16.81
CA LYS A 259 28.12 1.03 16.36
C LYS A 259 28.13 1.11 14.84
N HIS A 260 28.15 2.33 14.32
CA HIS A 260 28.32 2.57 12.90
C HIS A 260 29.66 1.99 12.42
N PRO A 261 29.70 1.08 11.42
CA PRO A 261 30.93 0.39 11.01
C PRO A 261 31.87 1.24 10.15
N GLY A 262 31.64 2.55 10.07
CA GLY A 262 32.53 3.50 9.37
C GLY A 262 32.60 3.29 7.86
N LEU A 263 31.62 2.60 7.27
CA LEU A 263 31.56 2.39 5.83
C LEU A 263 31.22 3.69 5.12
N VAL A 264 31.99 4.02 4.08
CA VAL A 264 31.73 5.16 3.20
C VAL A 264 30.69 4.74 2.18
N LEU A 265 29.50 5.34 2.23
CA LEU A 265 28.47 5.10 1.22
C LEU A 265 28.89 5.74 -0.11
N PRO A 266 28.70 5.05 -1.24
CA PRO A 266 28.80 5.67 -2.56
C PRO A 266 27.90 6.91 -2.61
N SER A 267 28.39 8.01 -3.18
CA SER A 267 27.52 9.15 -3.47
C SER A 267 26.48 8.72 -4.51
N PRO A 268 25.19 9.06 -4.36
CA PRO A 268 24.21 8.73 -5.37
C PRO A 268 24.62 9.34 -6.71
N PRO A 269 24.38 8.65 -7.84
CA PRO A 269 24.61 9.24 -9.15
C PRO A 269 23.77 10.52 -9.24
N ALA A 270 24.42 11.63 -9.65
CA ALA A 270 23.72 12.88 -9.87
C ALA A 270 22.57 12.61 -10.86
N SER A 271 21.34 12.89 -10.44
CA SER A 271 20.18 12.80 -11.31
C SER A 271 20.40 13.69 -12.52
N GLU A 272 20.67 13.07 -13.68
CA GLU A 272 20.63 13.76 -14.95
C GLU A 272 19.18 14.18 -15.19
N ASN A 273 18.92 15.47 -14.98
CA ASN A 273 17.69 16.13 -15.37
C ASN A 273 17.51 15.96 -16.89
N HIS A 274 16.73 14.97 -17.30
CA HIS A 274 16.16 14.92 -18.63
C HIS A 274 14.85 15.71 -18.64
N LEU A 275 14.96 16.92 -19.18
CA LEU A 275 13.87 17.74 -19.72
C LEU A 275 13.10 17.01 -20.84
#